data_AF-A0A836YYM4-F1
#
_entry.id   AF-A0A836YYM4-F1
#
_cell.length_a   1.000
_cell.length_b   1.000
_cell.length_c   1.000
_cell.angle_alpha   90.00
_cell.angle_beta   90.00
_cell.angle_gamma   90.00
#
_symmetry.space_group_name_H-M   'P 1'
#
loop_
_entity.id
_entity.type
_entity.pdbx_description
1 polymer ?
#
loop_
_entity_poly.entity_id
_entity_poly.type
_entity_poly.pdbx_seq_one_letter_code
_entity_poly.pdbx_strand_id
1 'polypeptide(L)'
;MPEATAQITKYSIDELSEEHYLKLDEAVMTLHDLNLEAYQVLMAVFLQGQDKKNICLEMHISPRTFDRRLRTARDFMEGAVFGSGLIRLKF
;
A
#
# COMPACT_ATOMS: atom_id res chain seq x y z
N MET A 1 31.49 11.46 -3.48
CA MET A 1 30.46 10.78 -2.66
C MET A 1 29.52 10.12 -3.65
N PRO A 2 29.46 8.78 -3.78
CA PRO A 2 28.52 8.18 -4.70
C PRO A 2 27.15 8.13 -4.04
N GLU A 3 26.17 8.74 -4.71
CA GLU A 3 24.76 8.63 -4.38
C GLU A 3 24.36 7.16 -4.34
N ALA A 4 23.92 6.70 -3.18
CA ALA A 4 23.29 5.39 -3.04
C ALA A 4 22.04 5.40 -3.91
N THR A 5 22.16 4.84 -5.10
CA THR A 5 21.04 4.51 -5.98
C THR A 5 20.24 3.46 -5.24
N ALA A 6 19.22 3.91 -4.49
CA ALA A 6 18.23 3.01 -3.92
C ALA A 6 17.62 2.27 -5.11
N GLN A 7 18.04 1.02 -5.32
CA GLN A 7 17.44 0.10 -6.26
C GLN A 7 16.00 -0.09 -5.78
N ILE A 8 15.08 0.70 -6.33
CA ILE A 8 13.67 0.44 -6.21
C ILE A 8 13.44 -0.78 -7.10
N THR A 9 13.55 -1.96 -6.51
CA THR A 9 13.10 -3.22 -7.11
C THR A 9 11.60 -3.11 -7.24
N LYS A 10 11.12 -2.56 -8.36
CA LYS A 10 9.72 -2.65 -8.74
C LYS A 10 9.46 -4.13 -9.06
N TYR A 11 9.07 -4.90 -8.05
CA TYR A 11 8.47 -6.20 -8.29
C TYR A 11 7.22 -5.95 -9.13
N SER A 12 7.22 -6.39 -10.39
CA SER A 12 5.95 -6.46 -11.13
C SER A 12 5.08 -7.48 -10.41
N ILE A 13 3.77 -7.25 -10.40
CA ILE A 13 2.80 -8.20 -9.84
C ILE A 13 3.02 -9.60 -10.46
N ASP A 14 3.48 -9.65 -11.72
CA ASP A 14 3.83 -10.87 -12.46
C ASP A 14 4.99 -11.69 -11.88
N GLU A 15 5.74 -11.17 -10.90
CA GLU A 15 6.91 -11.83 -10.28
C GLU A 15 6.61 -12.39 -8.87
N LEU A 16 5.39 -12.18 -8.36
CA LEU A 16 5.00 -12.69 -7.04
C LEU A 16 4.53 -14.14 -7.14
N SER A 17 5.02 -15.00 -6.24
CA SER A 17 4.45 -16.34 -6.08
C SER A 17 3.05 -16.27 -5.47
N GLU A 18 2.23 -17.30 -5.70
CA GLU A 18 0.87 -17.44 -5.14
C GLU A 18 0.83 -17.20 -3.63
N GLU A 19 1.85 -17.67 -2.90
CA GLU A 19 1.98 -17.45 -1.46
C GLU A 19 2.08 -15.95 -1.11
N HIS A 20 2.79 -15.15 -1.91
CA HIS A 20 2.87 -13.71 -1.69
C HIS A 20 1.55 -12.99 -2.02
N TYR A 21 0.78 -13.48 -2.99
CA TYR A 21 -0.56 -12.96 -3.26
C TYR A 21 -1.51 -13.18 -2.10
N LEU A 22 -1.56 -14.39 -1.54
CA LEU A 22 -2.40 -14.70 -0.38
C LEU A 22 -2.05 -13.81 0.82
N LYS A 23 -0.76 -13.54 1.03
CA LYS A 23 -0.29 -12.65 2.11
C LYS A 23 -0.68 -11.20 1.88
N LEU A 24 -0.61 -10.72 0.64
CA LEU A 24 -1.07 -9.38 0.29
C LEU A 24 -2.58 -9.26 0.50
N ASP A 25 -3.35 -10.27 0.12
CA ASP A 25 -4.79 -10.28 0.31
C ASP A 25 -5.15 -10.28 1.80
N GLU A 26 -4.49 -11.11 2.61
CA GLU A 26 -4.65 -11.13 4.07
C GLU A 26 -4.30 -9.78 4.70
N ALA A 27 -3.20 -9.13 4.26
CA ALA A 27 -2.82 -7.80 4.72
C ALA A 27 -3.87 -6.74 4.35
N VAL A 28 -4.40 -6.79 3.13
CA VAL A 28 -5.46 -5.86 2.68
C VAL A 28 -6.74 -6.05 3.50
N MET A 29 -7.14 -7.29 3.79
CA MET A 29 -8.31 -7.58 4.63
C MET A 29 -8.08 -7.17 6.09
N THR A 30 -6.87 -7.38 6.61
CA THR A 30 -6.52 -6.91 7.96
C THR A 30 -6.58 -5.38 8.04
N LEU A 31 -6.13 -4.67 7.01
CA LEU A 31 -6.24 -3.21 6.93
C LEU A 31 -7.71 -2.77 6.89
N HIS A 32 -8.57 -3.49 6.16
CA HIS A 32 -10.01 -3.23 6.14
C HIS A 32 -10.61 -3.28 7.55
N ASP A 33 -10.29 -4.32 8.31
CA ASP A 33 -10.86 -4.54 9.65
C ASP A 33 -10.33 -3.55 10.70
N LEU A 34 -9.05 -3.18 10.61
CA LEU A 34 -8.40 -2.27 11.56
C LEU A 34 -8.63 -0.79 11.24
N ASN A 35 -8.67 -0.43 9.95
CA ASN A 35 -8.77 0.95 9.50
C ASN A 35 -9.44 1.06 8.13
N LEU A 36 -10.76 0.93 8.13
CA LEU A 36 -11.61 1.01 6.95
C LEU A 36 -11.36 2.26 6.10
N GLU A 37 -11.09 3.42 6.72
CA GLU A 37 -10.88 4.67 5.99
C GLU A 37 -9.55 4.66 5.19
N ALA A 38 -8.48 4.10 5.78
CA ALA A 38 -7.20 3.94 5.10
C ALA A 38 -7.29 2.89 3.99
N TYR A 39 -8.00 1.78 4.25
CA TYR A 39 -8.34 0.78 3.24
C TYR A 39 -9.09 1.38 2.04
N GLN A 40 -10.15 2.17 2.29
CA GLN A 40 -10.94 2.79 1.22
C GLN A 40 -10.08 3.72 0.34
N VAL A 41 -9.21 4.51 0.95
CA VAL A 41 -8.26 5.35 0.20
C VAL A 41 -7.28 4.49 -0.61
N LEU A 42 -6.76 3.40 -0.04
CA LEU A 42 -5.87 2.47 -0.74
C LEU A 42 -6.56 1.85 -1.97
N MET A 43 -7.80 1.38 -1.83
CA MET A 43 -8.58 0.80 -2.93
C MET A 43 -8.92 1.82 -4.01
N ALA A 44 -9.31 3.03 -3.62
CA ALA A 44 -9.63 4.08 -4.59
C ALA A 44 -8.39 4.47 -5.44
N VAL A 45 -7.20 4.48 -4.84
CA VAL A 45 -5.95 4.76 -5.55
C VAL A 45 -5.51 3.60 -6.43
N PHE A 46 -5.41 2.38 -5.88
CA PHE A 46 -4.71 1.29 -6.55
C PHE A 46 -5.62 0.33 -7.32
N LEU A 47 -6.85 0.11 -6.86
CA LEU A 47 -7.81 -0.78 -7.52
C LEU A 47 -8.67 -0.02 -8.52
N GLN A 48 -9.17 1.16 -8.14
CA GLN A 48 -10.06 1.96 -8.96
C GLN A 48 -9.33 2.97 -9.86
N GLY A 49 -8.04 3.21 -9.59
CA GLY A 49 -7.21 4.12 -10.38
C GLY A 49 -7.66 5.58 -10.34
N GLN A 50 -8.38 5.98 -9.29
CA GLN A 50 -8.88 7.35 -9.17
C GLN A 50 -7.75 8.33 -8.81
N ASP A 51 -7.88 9.56 -9.30
CA ASP A 51 -7.01 10.64 -8.88
C ASP A 51 -7.39 11.18 -7.51
N LYS A 52 -6.42 11.82 -6.83
CA LYS A 52 -6.59 12.38 -5.49
C LYS A 52 -7.77 13.35 -5.40
N LYS A 53 -8.05 14.13 -6.45
CA LYS A 53 -9.10 15.15 -6.42
C LYS A 53 -10.47 14.48 -6.35
N ASN A 54 -10.71 13.46 -7.17
CA ASN A 54 -11.96 12.71 -7.19
C ASN A 54 -12.16 11.95 -5.87
N ILE A 55 -11.11 11.31 -5.35
CA ILE A 55 -11.16 10.60 -4.06
C ILE A 55 -11.54 11.57 -2.93
N CYS A 56 -10.91 12.75 -2.87
CA CYS A 56 -11.23 13.74 -1.85
C CYS A 56 -12.69 14.22 -1.93
N LEU A 57 -13.21 14.39 -3.15
CA LEU A 57 -14.58 14.77 -3.41
C LEU A 57 -15.57 13.67 -2.99
N GLU A 58 -15.39 12.45 -3.48
CA GLU A 58 -16.29 11.32 -3.23
C GLU A 58 -16.30 10.93 -1.75
N MET A 59 -15.12 10.88 -1.12
CA MET A 59 -15.01 10.54 0.30
C MET A 59 -15.27 11.72 1.25
N HIS A 60 -15.54 12.92 0.71
CA HIS A 60 -15.77 14.14 1.50
C HIS A 60 -14.64 14.44 2.50
N ILE A 61 -13.38 14.28 2.05
CA ILE A 61 -12.20 14.47 2.88
C ILE A 61 -11.27 15.57 2.35
N SER A 62 -10.53 16.17 3.27
CA SER A 62 -9.49 17.13 2.89
C SER A 62 -8.31 16.42 2.19
N PRO A 63 -7.58 17.11 1.29
CA PRO A 63 -6.35 16.60 0.70
C PRO A 63 -5.31 16.11 1.72
N ARG A 64 -5.23 16.78 2.88
CA ARG A 64 -4.33 16.41 3.98
C ARG A 64 -4.77 15.11 4.67
N THR A 65 -6.08 14.92 4.83
CA THR A 65 -6.66 13.68 5.37
C THR A 65 -6.40 12.52 4.42
N PHE A 66 -6.57 12.73 3.11
CA PHE A 66 -6.19 11.76 2.09
C PHE A 66 -4.71 11.35 2.22
N ASP A 67 -3.79 12.33 2.27
CA ASP A 67 -2.35 12.04 2.33
C ASP A 67 -1.98 11.24 3.58
N ARG A 68 -2.60 11.56 4.72
CA ARG A 68 -2.40 10.83 5.97
C ARG A 68 -2.91 9.40 5.87
N ARG A 69 -4.14 9.20 5.35
CA ARG A 69 -4.76 7.87 5.20
C ARG A 69 -3.99 7.00 4.22
N LEU A 70 -3.58 7.57 3.08
CA LEU A 70 -2.75 6.85 2.09
C LEU A 70 -1.38 6.47 2.69
N ARG A 71 -0.76 7.36 3.46
CA ARG A 71 0.49 7.04 4.16
C ARG A 71 0.28 5.90 5.16
N THR A 72 -0.73 6.00 6.02
CA THR A 72 -1.06 4.94 6.98
C THR A 72 -1.30 3.59 6.30
N ALA A 73 -2.03 3.57 5.18
CA ALA A 73 -2.24 2.34 4.41
C ALA A 73 -0.92 1.79 3.83
N ARG A 74 -0.06 2.65 3.29
CA ARG A 74 1.24 2.25 2.76
C ARG A 74 2.17 1.71 3.83
N ASP A 75 2.30 2.42 4.95
CA ASP A 75 3.13 2.00 6.09
C ASP A 75 2.65 0.66 6.64
N PHE A 76 1.33 0.46 6.71
CA PHE A 76 0.74 -0.83 7.09
C PHE A 76 1.10 -1.93 6.11
N MET A 77 0.89 -1.71 4.80
CA MET A 77 1.21 -2.71 3.77
C MET A 77 2.71 -3.03 3.74
N GLU A 78 3.58 -2.04 3.92
CA GLU A 78 5.02 -2.24 4.02
C GLU A 78 5.38 -3.07 5.26
N GLY A 79 4.80 -2.76 6.42
CA GLY A 79 4.96 -3.56 7.63
C GLY A 79 4.44 -4.99 7.48
N ALA A 80 3.30 -5.16 6.82
CA ALA A 80 2.68 -6.46 6.60
C ALA A 80 3.43 -7.30 5.56
N VAL A 81 4.15 -6.69 4.61
CA VAL A 81 4.93 -7.39 3.57
C VAL A 81 6.40 -7.61 3.98
N PHE A 82 7.00 -6.68 4.72
CA PHE A 82 8.42 -6.74 5.10
C PHE A 82 8.66 -7.01 6.59
N GLY A 83 7.88 -6.38 7.47
CA GLY A 83 8.02 -6.50 8.94
C GLY A 83 7.57 -7.84 9.51
N SER A 84 6.64 -8.50 8.82
CA SER A 84 6.22 -9.89 9.05
C SER A 84 7.27 -10.93 8.63
N GLY A 85 8.38 -10.50 8.00
CA GLY A 85 9.40 -11.39 7.43
C GLY A 85 8.98 -12.05 6.10
N LEU A 86 7.89 -11.58 5.48
CA LEU A 86 7.28 -12.21 4.30
C LEU A 86 8.08 -12.00 3.00
N ILE A 87 8.84 -10.91 2.89
CA ILE A 87 9.88 -10.74 1.87
C ILE A 87 11.22 -10.49 2.57
N ARG A 88 12.12 -11.48 2.51
CA ARG A 88 13.52 -11.29 2.90
C ARG A 88 14.25 -10.58 1.76
N LEU A 89 14.62 -9.32 1.97
CA LEU A 89 15.65 -8.67 1.16
C LEU A 89 16.96 -9.45 1.33
N LYS A 90 17.40 -10.13 0.27
CA LYS A 90 18.78 -10.58 0.16
C LYS A 90 19.61 -9.35 -0.19
N PHE A 91 20.43 -8.90 0.76
CA PHE A 91 21.59 -8.06 0.48
C PHE A 91 22.74 -8.92 -0.04
#